data_AF-A0A5K1A4Y1-F1
#
_entry.id   AF-A0A5K1A4Y1-F1
#
_cell.length_a   1.000
_cell.length_b   1.000
_cell.length_c   1.000
_cell.angle_alpha   90.00
_cell.angle_beta   90.00
_cell.angle_gamma   90.00
#
_symmetry.space_group_name_H-M   'P 1'
#
loop_
_entity.id
_entity.type
_entity.pdbx_description
1 polymer ?
#
loop_
_entity_poly.entity_id
_entity_poly.type
_entity_poly.pdbx_seq_one_letter_code
_entity_poly.pdbx_strand_id
1 'polypeptide(L)'
;VKIVEECRELGKASGGFYQPSFSSGDKMHLHMMCLGKNWDPETSKYGDFRPHDGTKPPSIPDYFKGLVQKVLQVAQGHLKNDSELGLPAMNPDICIVNFYSKSGKLGLHQ
;
A
#
# COMPACT_ATOMS: atom_id res chain seq x y z
N VAL A 1 6.43 -17.36 3.77
CA VAL A 1 7.22 -16.12 3.50
C VAL A 1 6.85 -15.46 2.16
N LYS A 2 5.81 -15.93 1.44
CA LYS A 2 5.44 -15.47 0.09
C LYS A 2 5.22 -13.95 -0.07
N ILE A 3 4.53 -13.29 0.87
CA ILE A 3 4.31 -11.83 0.81
C ILE A 3 5.64 -11.07 0.83
N VAL A 4 6.56 -11.48 1.70
CA VAL A 4 7.86 -10.82 1.88
C VAL A 4 8.72 -11.01 0.64
N GLU A 5 8.73 -12.21 0.06
CA GLU A 5 9.46 -12.50 -1.18
C GLU A 5 8.94 -11.68 -2.36
N GLU A 6 7.61 -11.65 -2.54
CA GLU A 6 6.97 -10.86 -3.60
C GLU A 6 7.30 -9.37 -3.48
N CYS A 7 7.12 -8.79 -2.28
CA CYS A 7 7.45 -7.39 -2.03
C CYS A 7 8.94 -7.09 -2.23
N ARG A 8 9.83 -8.04 -1.93
CA ARG A 8 11.27 -7.88 -2.12
C ARG A 8 11.63 -7.82 -3.61
N GLU A 9 11.05 -8.67 -4.45
CA GLU A 9 11.35 -8.67 -5.88
C GLU A 9 10.72 -7.47 -6.59
N LEU A 10 9.46 -7.15 -6.30
CA LEU A 10 8.80 -5.93 -6.81
C LEU A 10 9.52 -4.66 -6.35
N GLY A 11 10.01 -4.66 -5.10
CA GLY A 11 10.70 -3.54 -4.50
C GLY A 11 12.05 -3.18 -5.13
N LYS A 12 12.68 -4.13 -5.85
CA LYS A 12 13.93 -3.91 -6.61
C LYS A 12 13.68 -3.46 -8.05
N ALA A 13 12.46 -3.63 -8.56
CA ALA A 13 12.11 -3.32 -9.93
C ALA A 13 11.81 -1.82 -10.13
N SER A 14 11.61 -1.41 -11.39
CA SER A 14 11.06 -0.08 -11.70
C SER A 14 9.68 0.09 -11.06
N GLY A 15 9.41 1.25 -10.46
CA GLY A 15 8.22 1.44 -9.62
C GLY A 15 8.33 0.89 -8.20
N GLY A 16 9.49 0.31 -7.84
CA GLY A 16 9.77 -0.32 -6.53
C GLY A 16 10.01 0.68 -5.39
N PHE A 17 10.68 0.25 -4.32
CA PHE A 17 10.82 1.05 -3.11
C PHE A 17 11.57 2.36 -3.34
N TYR A 18 11.06 3.44 -2.74
CA TYR A 18 11.74 4.72 -2.62
C TYR A 18 11.49 5.30 -1.23
N GLN A 19 12.33 6.25 -0.81
CA GLN A 19 12.05 7.03 0.39
C GLN A 19 11.37 8.34 -0.03
N PRO A 20 10.10 8.56 0.32
CA PRO A 20 9.41 9.82 0.03
C PRO A 20 10.14 11.02 0.60
N SER A 21 10.27 12.05 -0.23
CA SER A 21 10.75 13.37 0.16
C SER A 21 9.72 14.42 -0.22
N PHE A 22 9.48 15.36 0.68
CA PHE A 22 8.59 16.50 0.45
C PHE A 22 9.36 17.64 -0.23
N SER A 23 8.63 18.58 -0.83
CA SER A 23 9.23 19.81 -1.40
C SER A 23 9.97 20.66 -0.36
N SER A 24 9.63 20.52 0.93
CA SER A 24 10.35 21.12 2.07
C SER A 24 11.76 20.54 2.28
N GLY A 25 12.07 19.39 1.68
CA GLY A 25 13.29 18.62 1.92
C GLY A 25 13.16 17.57 3.03
N ASP A 26 12.05 17.57 3.78
CA ASP A 26 11.77 16.53 4.77
C ASP A 26 11.58 15.16 4.10
N LYS A 27 11.92 14.10 4.81
CA LYS A 27 11.77 12.72 4.32
C LYS A 27 10.94 11.89 5.29
N MET A 28 10.12 11.00 4.74
CA MET A 28 9.43 10.02 5.56
C MET A 28 10.43 9.03 6.17
N HIS A 29 10.17 8.55 7.38
CA HIS A 29 11.01 7.57 8.08
C HIS A 29 10.65 6.13 7.69
N LEU A 30 10.35 5.89 6.42
CA LEU A 30 10.04 4.59 5.83
C LEU A 30 10.44 4.59 4.36
N HIS A 31 10.58 3.41 3.77
CA HIS A 31 10.55 3.27 2.32
C HIS A 31 9.17 2.79 1.91
N MET A 32 8.65 3.28 0.79
CA MET A 32 7.38 2.82 0.27
C MET A 32 7.44 2.49 -1.22
N MET A 33 6.52 1.65 -1.65
CA MET A 33 6.12 1.52 -3.04
C MET A 33 4.61 1.35 -3.09
N CYS A 34 4.00 1.69 -4.22
CA CYS A 34 2.60 1.39 -4.47
C CYS A 34 2.49 0.20 -5.42
N LEU A 35 1.37 -0.52 -5.34
CA LEU A 35 0.95 -1.51 -6.32
C LEU A 35 -0.46 -1.13 -6.81
N GLY A 36 -0.71 -1.20 -8.11
CA GLY A 36 -1.93 -0.70 -8.74
C GLY A 36 -1.82 0.80 -9.02
N LYS A 37 -2.60 1.63 -8.33
CA LYS A 37 -2.46 3.09 -8.41
C LYS A 37 -1.35 3.62 -7.50
N ASN A 38 -0.69 4.68 -7.93
CA ASN A 38 0.29 5.42 -7.13
C ASN A 38 -0.42 6.37 -6.18
N TRP A 39 -0.02 6.38 -4.91
CA TRP A 39 -0.28 7.49 -4.00
C TRP A 39 0.91 8.44 -4.00
N ASP A 40 0.66 9.72 -4.26
CA ASP A 40 1.67 10.75 -4.19
C ASP A 40 1.75 11.36 -2.78
N PRO A 41 2.88 11.22 -2.07
CA PRO A 41 3.05 11.73 -0.71
C PRO A 41 2.94 13.26 -0.61
N GLU A 42 3.30 13.99 -1.66
CA GLU A 42 3.27 15.46 -1.65
C GLU A 42 1.83 15.97 -1.77
N THR A 43 1.07 15.45 -2.72
CA THR A 43 -0.29 15.95 -3.01
C THR A 43 -1.40 15.17 -2.32
N SER A 44 -1.08 14.02 -1.71
CA SER A 44 -2.04 13.05 -1.16
C SER A 44 -3.07 12.55 -2.19
N LYS A 45 -2.73 12.59 -3.49
CA LYS A 45 -3.60 12.18 -4.59
C LYS A 45 -3.18 10.85 -5.18
N TYR A 46 -4.16 10.16 -5.75
CA TYR A 46 -3.93 8.92 -6.50
C TYR A 46 -3.77 9.20 -7.99
N GLY A 47 -2.86 8.48 -8.64
CA GLY A 47 -2.62 8.56 -10.07
C GLY A 47 -2.02 7.26 -10.61
N ASP A 48 -1.82 7.19 -11.93
CA ASP A 48 -1.30 5.96 -12.55
C ASP A 48 0.23 5.91 -12.63
N PHE A 49 0.92 7.04 -12.38
CA PHE A 49 2.38 7.16 -12.45
C PHE A 49 2.93 7.94 -11.25
N ARG A 50 4.18 7.67 -10.88
CA ARG A 50 4.91 8.40 -9.85
C ARG A 50 5.43 9.74 -10.40
N PRO A 51 5.09 10.89 -9.77
CA PRO A 51 5.51 12.20 -10.29
C PRO A 51 7.02 12.41 -10.34
N HIS A 52 7.78 11.83 -9.39
CA HIS A 52 9.20 12.13 -9.23
C HIS A 52 10.12 11.41 -10.24
N ASP A 53 9.70 10.26 -10.76
CA ASP A 53 10.51 9.45 -11.70
C ASP A 53 9.73 8.93 -12.92
N GLY A 54 8.43 9.26 -13.03
CA GLY A 54 7.57 8.87 -14.15
C GLY A 54 7.22 7.38 -14.21
N THR A 55 7.61 6.58 -13.22
CA THR A 55 7.42 5.12 -13.27
C THR A 55 5.98 4.73 -12.93
N LYS A 56 5.51 3.65 -13.54
CA LYS A 56 4.21 3.05 -13.25
C LYS A 56 4.35 2.03 -12.12
N PRO A 57 3.48 2.06 -11.08
CA PRO A 57 3.48 1.03 -10.04
C PRO A 57 3.23 -0.37 -10.63
N PRO A 58 3.87 -1.42 -10.10
CA PRO A 58 3.53 -2.79 -10.48
C PRO A 58 2.06 -3.12 -10.17
N SER A 59 1.47 -4.09 -10.86
CA SER A 59 0.11 -4.54 -10.54
C SER A 59 0.04 -5.22 -9.17
N ILE A 60 -1.10 -5.15 -8.50
CA ILE A 60 -1.34 -5.88 -7.25
C ILE A 60 -1.38 -7.38 -7.56
N PRO A 61 -0.50 -8.22 -6.95
CA PRO A 61 -0.52 -9.67 -7.16
C PRO A 61 -1.88 -10.27 -6.78
N ASP A 62 -2.40 -11.19 -7.60
CA ASP A 62 -3.69 -11.84 -7.33
C ASP A 62 -3.70 -12.60 -6.00
N TYR A 63 -2.53 -13.09 -5.58
CA TYR A 63 -2.37 -13.67 -4.26
C TYR A 63 -2.74 -12.69 -3.14
N PHE A 64 -2.38 -11.41 -3.25
CA PHE A 64 -2.72 -10.40 -2.24
C PHE A 64 -4.22 -10.11 -2.26
N LYS A 65 -4.82 -9.98 -3.45
CA LYS A 65 -6.28 -9.82 -3.58
C LYS A 65 -7.03 -11.00 -2.95
N GLY A 66 -6.56 -12.23 -3.17
CA GLY A 66 -7.11 -13.42 -2.56
C GLY A 66 -7.02 -13.43 -1.03
N LEU A 67 -5.94 -12.88 -0.45
CA LEU A 67 -5.81 -12.71 1.01
C LEU A 67 -6.83 -11.69 1.53
N VAL A 68 -6.99 -10.55 0.85
CA VAL A 68 -7.98 -9.52 1.21
C VAL A 68 -9.39 -10.10 1.24
N GLN A 69 -9.80 -10.84 0.20
CA GLN A 69 -11.11 -11.49 0.16
C GLN A 69 -11.34 -12.43 1.34
N LYS A 70 -10.34 -13.26 1.67
CA LYS A 70 -10.42 -14.20 2.80
C LYS A 70 -10.56 -13.46 4.14
N VAL A 71 -9.76 -12.41 4.35
CA VAL A 71 -9.81 -11.62 5.60
C VAL A 71 -11.15 -10.90 5.74
N LEU A 72 -11.68 -10.32 4.65
CA LEU A 72 -13.00 -9.67 4.66
C LEU A 72 -14.11 -10.66 5.02
N GLN A 73 -14.14 -11.84 4.41
CA GLN A 73 -15.13 -12.86 4.73
C GLN A 73 -15.10 -13.26 6.21
N VAL A 74 -13.90 -13.43 6.76
CA VAL A 74 -13.72 -13.73 8.19
C VAL A 74 -14.22 -12.57 9.05
N ALA A 75 -13.81 -11.33 8.75
CA ALA A 75 -14.19 -10.15 9.52
C ALA A 75 -15.71 -9.90 9.46
N GLN A 76 -16.31 -9.96 8.28
CA GLN A 76 -17.76 -9.89 8.09
C GLN A 76 -18.47 -10.98 8.90
N GLY A 77 -17.92 -12.19 8.97
CA GLY A 77 -18.43 -13.28 9.81
C GLY A 77 -18.51 -12.93 11.30
N HIS A 78 -17.52 -12.20 11.83
CA HIS A 78 -17.48 -11.76 13.23
C HIS A 78 -18.42 -10.59 13.50
N LEU A 79 -18.70 -9.78 12.48
CA LEU A 79 -19.55 -8.59 12.58
C LEU A 79 -21.02 -8.85 12.25
N LYS A 80 -21.41 -10.10 11.94
CA LYS A 80 -22.79 -10.47 11.53
C LYS A 80 -23.88 -10.04 12.51
N ASN A 81 -23.57 -9.87 13.79
CA ASN A 81 -24.52 -9.47 14.82
C ASN A 81 -24.56 -7.96 15.06
N ASP A 82 -23.74 -7.17 14.37
CA ASP A 82 -23.68 -5.72 14.48
C ASP A 82 -23.93 -5.08 13.11
N SER A 83 -25.20 -4.77 12.86
CA SER A 83 -25.68 -4.25 11.57
C SER A 83 -25.13 -2.86 11.21
N GLU A 84 -24.61 -2.11 12.18
CA GLU A 84 -23.96 -0.81 11.95
C GLU A 84 -22.48 -0.94 11.58
N LEU A 85 -21.86 -2.10 11.85
CA LEU A 85 -20.44 -2.38 11.61
C LEU A 85 -20.18 -3.20 10.34
N GLY A 86 -21.16 -3.36 9.46
CA GLY A 86 -21.03 -4.19 8.26
C GLY A 86 -19.88 -3.74 7.36
N LEU A 87 -18.80 -4.54 7.27
CA LEU A 87 -17.69 -4.27 6.36
C LEU A 87 -18.14 -4.51 4.91
N PRO A 88 -18.02 -3.53 4.00
CA PRO A 88 -18.41 -3.71 2.61
C PRO A 88 -17.48 -4.69 1.90
N ALA A 89 -17.98 -5.30 0.83
CA ALA A 89 -17.11 -5.98 -0.13
C ALA A 89 -16.16 -4.95 -0.77
N MET A 90 -14.93 -5.36 -1.06
CA MET A 90 -13.96 -4.51 -1.76
C MET A 90 -13.16 -5.31 -2.78
N ASN A 91 -12.71 -4.62 -3.83
CA ASN A 91 -11.74 -5.13 -4.79
C ASN A 91 -10.61 -4.09 -4.90
N PRO A 92 -9.47 -4.30 -4.22
CA PRO A 92 -8.44 -3.26 -4.11
C PRO A 92 -7.76 -3.01 -5.46
N ASP A 93 -7.69 -1.75 -5.83
CA ASP A 93 -6.89 -1.21 -6.93
C ASP A 93 -5.67 -0.40 -6.43
N ILE A 94 -5.54 -0.25 -5.12
CA ILE A 94 -4.41 0.36 -4.41
C ILE A 94 -3.89 -0.61 -3.35
N CYS A 95 -2.56 -0.76 -3.29
CA CYS A 95 -1.86 -1.37 -2.18
C CYS A 95 -0.58 -0.59 -1.90
N ILE A 96 -0.47 -0.01 -0.71
CA ILE A 96 0.73 0.71 -0.26
C ILE A 96 1.58 -0.25 0.56
N VAL A 97 2.81 -0.47 0.13
CA VAL A 97 3.77 -1.32 0.82
C VAL A 97 4.76 -0.43 1.55
N ASN A 98 4.76 -0.48 2.88
CA ASN A 98 5.67 0.28 3.73
C ASN A 98 6.74 -0.64 4.34
N PHE A 99 8.00 -0.27 4.17
CA PHE A 99 9.15 -0.91 4.80
C PHE A 99 9.72 0.01 5.88
N TYR A 100 9.68 -0.46 7.12
CA TYR A 100 10.20 0.24 8.29
C TYR A 100 11.53 -0.37 8.72
N SER A 101 12.56 0.46 8.85
CA SER A 101 13.79 0.08 9.53
C SER A 101 13.59 0.08 11.05
N LYS A 102 14.63 -0.24 11.83
CA LYS A 102 14.58 -0.25 13.30
C LYS A 102 14.12 1.08 13.91
N SER A 103 14.40 2.20 13.25
CA SER A 103 14.00 3.56 13.67
C SER A 103 12.84 4.12 12.84
N GLY A 104 12.20 3.27 12.02
CA GLY A 104 11.14 3.68 11.13
C GLY A 104 9.88 4.07 11.89
N LYS A 105 9.19 5.09 11.42
CA LYS A 105 7.96 5.61 12.04
C LYS A 105 7.08 6.31 11.02
N LEU A 106 5.78 6.32 11.31
CA LEU A 106 4.79 7.10 10.58
C LEU A 106 3.91 7.80 11.62
N GLY A 107 3.68 9.10 11.44
CA GLY A 107 2.83 9.88 12.33
C GLY A 107 1.36 9.46 12.23
N LEU A 108 0.54 9.90 13.19
CA LEU A 108 -0.91 9.77 13.11
C LEU A 108 -1.44 10.54 11.89
N HIS A 109 -2.31 9.91 11.10
CA HIS A 109 -2.87 10.45 9.86
C HIS A 109 -4.24 9.83 9.57
N GLN A 110 -4.94 10.40 8.58
CA GLN A 110 -6.19 9.90 7.99
C GLN A 110 -5.99 9.58 6.51
#